data_AF-A0A9Q4B1E6-F1
#
_entry.id   AF-A0A9Q4B1E6-F1
#
_cell.length_a   1.000
_cell.length_b   1.000
_cell.length_c   1.000
_cell.angle_alpha   90.00
_cell.angle_beta   90.00
_cell.angle_gamma   90.00
#
_symmetry.space_group_name_H-M   'P 1'
#
loop_
_entity.id
_entity.type
_entity.pdbx_description
1 polymer ?
#
loop_
_entity_poly.entity_id
_entity_poly.type
_entity_poly.pdbx_seq_one_letter_code
_entity_poly.pdbx_strand_id
1 'polypeptide(L)'
;MWLWVISSSLLVIFLTQLFIVYLLLKRDKRMEAEKLVERHNKLNKPLIEQEEDKDEMRRTVELQLLRIRNAVQKQAEGIHQKEMELAPKETIIPEETLEVIYSEEKFNTIMTFMDTFNNYLNRFWYTKNGHLKTVFPGTPDNKESEAGRLIQRSHELCHEMDILLSSLFNRS
;
A
#
# COMPACT_ATOMS: atom_id res chain seq x y z
N MET A 1 7.47 -59.79 -27.20
CA MET A 1 8.44 -58.83 -26.64
C MET A 1 7.84 -57.41 -26.54
N TRP A 2 7.34 -56.82 -27.64
CA TRP A 2 6.75 -55.47 -27.66
C TRP A 2 5.57 -55.25 -26.69
N LEU A 3 4.66 -56.21 -26.56
CA LEU A 3 3.52 -56.09 -25.62
C LEU A 3 3.95 -55.98 -24.14
N TRP A 4 5.06 -56.61 -23.77
CA TRP A 4 5.60 -56.51 -22.41
C TRP A 4 6.25 -55.16 -22.14
N VAL A 5 6.91 -54.58 -23.14
CA VAL A 5 7.49 -53.23 -23.05
C VAL A 5 6.37 -52.20 -22.90
N ILE A 6 5.31 -52.29 -23.71
CA ILE A 6 4.16 -51.38 -23.64
C ILE A 6 3.44 -51.50 -22.28
N SER A 7 3.22 -52.72 -21.81
CA SER A 7 2.61 -52.98 -20.49
C SER A 7 3.44 -52.40 -19.33
N SER A 8 4.77 -52.58 -19.39
CA SER A 8 5.69 -52.02 -18.39
C SER A 8 5.69 -50.49 -18.40
N SER A 9 5.68 -49.84 -19.57
CA SER A 9 5.61 -48.38 -19.66
C SER A 9 4.31 -47.81 -19.10
N LEU A 10 3.15 -48.46 -19.36
CA LEU A 10 1.87 -48.03 -18.81
C LEU A 10 1.80 -48.14 -17.28
N LEU A 11 2.42 -49.20 -16.71
CA LEU A 11 2.51 -49.36 -15.26
C LEU A 11 3.32 -48.23 -14.61
N VAL A 12 4.45 -47.84 -15.20
CA VAL A 12 5.29 -46.75 -14.69
C VAL A 12 4.53 -45.43 -14.71
N ILE A 13 3.81 -45.13 -15.80
CA ILE A 13 2.97 -43.93 -15.91
C ILE A 13 1.90 -43.92 -14.81
N PHE A 14 1.20 -45.05 -14.61
CA PHE A 14 0.18 -45.17 -13.58
C PHE A 14 0.73 -44.93 -12.16
N LEU A 15 1.90 -45.51 -11.86
CA LEU A 15 2.57 -45.32 -10.57
C LEU A 15 3.02 -43.87 -10.35
N THR A 16 3.53 -43.21 -11.40
CA THR A 16 3.89 -41.79 -11.31
C THR A 16 2.68 -40.88 -11.07
N GLN A 17 1.53 -41.17 -11.68
CA GLN A 17 0.30 -40.42 -11.42
C GLN A 17 -0.19 -40.60 -9.98
N LEU A 18 -0.18 -41.84 -9.46
CA LEU A 18 -0.51 -42.10 -8.05
C LEU A 18 0.42 -41.35 -7.10
N PHE A 19 1.71 -41.30 -7.40
CA PHE A 19 2.69 -40.59 -6.59
C PHE A 19 2.46 -39.07 -6.58
N ILE A 20 2.15 -38.47 -7.74
CA ILE A 20 1.83 -37.04 -7.84
C ILE A 20 0.56 -36.71 -7.06
N VAL A 21 -0.51 -37.51 -7.20
CA VAL A 21 -1.77 -37.31 -6.46
C VAL A 21 -1.54 -37.41 -4.95
N TYR A 22 -0.74 -38.38 -4.51
CA TYR A 22 -0.35 -38.51 -3.10
C TYR A 22 0.37 -37.27 -2.57
N LEU A 23 1.31 -36.70 -3.33
CA LEU A 23 2.02 -35.48 -2.94
C LEU A 23 1.09 -34.26 -2.85
N LEU A 24 0.13 -34.13 -3.77
CA LEU A 24 -0.85 -33.03 -3.74
C LEU A 24 -1.75 -33.12 -2.51
N LEU A 25 -2.30 -34.30 -2.20
CA LEU A 25 -3.12 -34.52 -1.01
C LEU A 25 -2.35 -34.24 0.30
N LYS A 26 -1.05 -34.56 0.33
CA LYS A 26 -0.20 -34.27 1.49
C LYS A 26 0.07 -32.76 1.64
N ARG A 27 0.12 -32.03 0.53
CA ARG A 27 0.33 -30.57 0.53
C ARG A 27 -0.89 -29.84 1.07
N ASP A 28 -2.10 -30.25 0.67
CA ASP A 28 -3.34 -29.61 1.11
C ASP A 28 -3.55 -29.77 2.62
N LYS A 29 -3.29 -30.98 3.16
CA LYS A 29 -3.37 -31.22 4.61
C LYS A 29 -2.37 -30.38 5.41
N ARG A 30 -1.19 -30.10 4.85
CA ARG A 30 -0.20 -29.23 5.50
C ARG A 30 -0.66 -27.76 5.50
N MET A 31 -1.19 -27.27 4.38
CA MET A 31 -1.71 -25.90 4.31
C MET A 31 -2.91 -25.69 5.24
N GLU A 32 -3.78 -26.69 5.37
CA GLU A 32 -4.93 -26.63 6.27
C GLU A 32 -4.50 -26.65 7.74
N ALA A 33 -3.53 -27.50 8.09
CA ALA A 33 -2.93 -27.52 9.42
C ALA A 33 -2.19 -26.21 9.77
N GLU A 34 -1.45 -25.64 8.83
CA GLU A 34 -0.78 -24.34 9.00
C GLU A 34 -1.81 -23.21 9.24
N LYS A 35 -2.89 -23.17 8.46
CA LYS A 35 -3.98 -22.18 8.66
C LYS A 35 -4.69 -22.35 10.00
N LEU A 36 -4.88 -23.58 10.47
CA LEU A 36 -5.48 -23.87 11.78
C LEU A 36 -4.55 -23.44 12.92
N VAL A 37 -3.24 -23.71 12.81
CA VAL A 37 -2.24 -23.27 13.78
C VAL A 37 -2.12 -21.76 13.80
N GLU A 38 -2.15 -21.09 12.64
CA GLU A 38 -2.12 -19.63 12.54
C GLU A 38 -3.36 -18.99 13.16
N ARG A 39 -4.57 -19.54 12.91
CA ARG A 39 -5.80 -19.10 13.61
C ARG A 39 -5.71 -19.30 15.11
N HIS A 40 -5.23 -20.46 15.55
CA HIS A 40 -5.11 -20.77 16.97
C HIS A 40 -4.12 -19.83 17.67
N ASN A 41 -2.98 -19.54 17.03
CA ASN A 41 -1.99 -18.59 17.53
C ASN A 41 -2.51 -17.15 17.54
N LYS A 42 -3.28 -16.72 16.52
CA LYS A 42 -3.95 -15.41 16.53
C LYS A 42 -4.97 -15.31 17.67
N LEU A 43 -5.71 -16.37 17.96
CA LEU A 43 -6.72 -16.40 19.01
C LEU A 43 -6.09 -16.41 20.41
N ASN A 44 -4.92 -17.03 20.56
CA ASN A 44 -4.21 -17.15 21.83
C ASN A 44 -3.12 -16.08 22.03
N LYS A 45 -2.93 -15.16 21.08
CA LYS A 45 -2.04 -14.02 21.27
C LYS A 45 -2.56 -13.17 22.45
N PRO A 46 -1.75 -12.87 23.47
CA PRO A 46 -2.18 -12.04 24.58
C PRO A 46 -2.66 -10.68 24.07
N LEU A 47 -3.73 -10.14 24.67
CA LEU A 47 -4.34 -8.84 24.34
C LEU A 47 -3.31 -7.70 24.24
N ILE A 48 -2.26 -7.75 25.04
CA ILE A 48 -1.16 -6.77 25.06
C ILE A 48 -0.37 -6.79 23.74
N GLU A 49 -0.07 -7.98 23.22
CA GLU A 49 0.69 -8.15 21.97
C GLU A 49 -0.16 -7.76 20.75
N GLN A 50 -1.48 -7.93 20.82
CA GLN A 50 -2.40 -7.43 19.79
C GLN A 50 -2.53 -5.90 19.78
N GLU A 51 -2.47 -5.22 20.92
CA GLU A 51 -2.47 -3.76 20.97
C GLU A 51 -1.12 -3.16 20.57
N GLU A 52 0.01 -3.80 20.91
CA GLU A 52 1.33 -3.38 20.45
C GLU A 52 1.46 -3.45 18.93
N ASP A 53 0.97 -4.53 18.31
CA ASP A 53 0.88 -4.67 16.85
C ASP A 53 0.06 -3.53 16.22
N LYS A 54 -1.07 -3.15 16.83
CA LYS A 54 -1.91 -2.03 16.35
C LYS A 54 -1.22 -0.68 16.49
N ASP A 55 -0.50 -0.45 17.58
CA ASP A 55 0.24 0.79 17.79
C ASP A 55 1.40 0.95 16.79
N GLU A 56 2.08 -0.15 16.45
CA GLU A 56 3.10 -0.14 15.40
C GLU A 56 2.48 0.16 14.02
N MET A 57 1.32 -0.45 13.71
CA MET A 57 0.58 -0.13 12.48
C MET A 57 0.15 1.34 12.43
N ARG A 58 -0.37 1.88 13.54
CA ARG A 58 -0.74 3.30 13.64
C ARG A 58 0.47 4.19 13.35
N ARG A 59 1.59 3.98 14.04
CA ARG A 59 2.84 4.74 13.82
C ARG A 59 3.35 4.63 12.38
N THR A 60 3.23 3.45 11.78
CA THR A 60 3.62 3.23 10.38
C THR A 60 2.81 4.10 9.43
N VAL A 61 1.50 4.19 9.64
CA VAL A 61 0.61 5.08 8.88
C VAL A 61 0.98 6.55 9.13
N GLU A 62 1.18 6.96 10.39
CA GLU A 62 1.59 8.34 10.72
C GLU A 62 2.87 8.75 9.99
N LEU A 63 3.90 7.90 10.01
CA LEU A 63 5.16 8.12 9.29
C LEU A 63 4.95 8.20 7.77
N GLN A 64 4.07 7.37 7.23
CA GLN A 64 3.72 7.39 5.82
C GLN A 64 3.08 8.73 5.40
N LEU A 65 2.10 9.20 6.16
CA LEU A 65 1.42 10.46 5.87
C LEU A 65 2.37 11.66 5.99
N LEU A 66 3.24 11.66 7.00
CA LEU A 66 4.30 12.67 7.16
C LEU A 66 5.28 12.66 5.98
N ARG A 67 5.65 11.48 5.47
CA ARG A 67 6.51 11.37 4.29
C ARG A 67 5.86 11.97 3.05
N ILE A 68 4.56 11.73 2.83
CA ILE A 68 3.80 12.34 1.73
C ILE A 68 3.79 13.86 1.88
N ARG A 69 3.44 14.36 3.08
CA ARG A 69 3.42 15.80 3.39
C ARG A 69 4.77 16.46 3.14
N ASN A 70 5.86 15.83 3.56
CA ASN A 70 7.22 16.34 3.32
C ASN A 70 7.58 16.36 1.83
N ALA A 71 7.17 15.35 1.08
CA ALA A 71 7.38 15.32 -0.36
C ALA A 71 6.65 16.49 -1.04
N VAL A 72 5.40 16.80 -0.63
CA VAL A 72 4.64 17.97 -1.11
C VAL A 72 5.30 19.29 -0.70
N GLN A 73 5.78 19.39 0.55
CA GLN A 73 6.49 20.58 1.02
C GLN A 73 7.70 20.89 0.14
N LYS A 74 8.46 19.86 -0.27
CA LYS A 74 9.58 20.07 -1.20
C LYS A 74 9.14 20.72 -2.51
N GLN A 75 7.94 20.37 -3.00
CA GLN A 75 7.38 20.97 -4.22
C GLN A 75 7.04 22.46 -4.06
N ALA A 76 6.81 22.91 -2.83
CA ALA A 76 6.60 24.32 -2.53
C ALA A 76 7.90 25.13 -2.55
N GLU A 77 9.05 24.48 -2.35
CA GLU A 77 10.39 25.10 -2.45
C GLU A 77 10.91 25.07 -3.91
N GLY A 78 10.55 24.03 -4.66
CA GLY A 78 10.93 23.86 -6.06
C GLY A 78 10.44 22.53 -6.61
N ILE A 79 10.45 22.34 -7.93
CA ILE A 79 9.90 21.11 -8.52
C ILE A 79 10.91 19.96 -8.39
N HIS A 80 10.63 19.02 -7.49
CA HIS A 80 11.43 17.83 -7.21
C HIS A 80 10.69 16.55 -7.61
N GLN A 81 10.82 16.14 -8.87
CA GLN A 81 10.13 14.97 -9.41
C GLN A 81 10.39 13.69 -8.62
N LYS A 82 11.63 13.46 -8.17
CA LYS A 82 12.00 12.23 -7.49
C LYS A 82 11.25 12.04 -6.17
N GLU A 83 10.96 13.13 -5.46
CA GLU A 83 10.16 13.10 -4.23
C GLU A 83 8.74 12.60 -4.50
N MET A 84 8.11 13.08 -5.58
CA MET A 84 6.77 12.62 -5.98
C MET A 84 6.75 11.20 -6.53
N GLU A 85 7.81 10.80 -7.24
CA GLU A 85 7.97 9.42 -7.71
C GLU A 85 8.07 8.43 -6.54
N LEU A 86 8.75 8.81 -5.45
CA LEU A 86 8.97 7.95 -4.28
C LEU A 86 7.90 8.09 -3.20
N ALA A 87 7.07 9.14 -3.23
CA ALA A 87 5.96 9.33 -2.30
C ALA A 87 4.96 8.15 -2.42
N PRO A 88 4.50 7.55 -1.31
CA PRO A 88 3.47 6.51 -1.38
C PRO A 88 2.15 7.04 -1.96
N LYS A 89 1.52 6.30 -2.88
CA LYS A 89 0.24 6.67 -3.54
C LYS A 89 -0.99 6.01 -2.89
N GLU A 90 -0.72 4.95 -2.16
CA GLU A 90 -1.70 4.13 -1.46
C GLU A 90 -1.17 3.87 -0.04
N THR A 91 -2.06 3.56 0.89
CA THR A 91 -1.67 3.20 2.25
C THR A 91 -0.92 1.87 2.26
N ILE A 92 0.12 1.76 3.08
CA ILE A 92 0.87 0.49 3.23
C ILE A 92 0.03 -0.58 3.95
N ILE A 93 -0.93 -0.13 4.75
CA ILE A 93 -1.89 -0.97 5.46
C ILE A 93 -3.19 -0.99 4.64
N PRO A 94 -3.79 -2.18 4.39
CA PRO A 94 -5.06 -2.30 3.69
C PRO A 94 -6.19 -1.56 4.41
N GLU A 95 -7.14 -1.01 3.64
CA GLU A 95 -8.26 -0.23 4.18
C GLU A 95 -9.08 -1.00 5.22
N GLU A 96 -9.33 -2.30 5.00
CA GLU A 96 -10.09 -3.14 5.93
C GLU A 96 -9.37 -3.29 7.28
N THR A 97 -8.03 -3.19 7.27
CA THR A 97 -7.23 -3.20 8.50
C THR A 97 -7.22 -1.83 9.15
N LEU A 98 -7.20 -0.74 8.36
CA LEU A 98 -7.29 0.63 8.87
C LEU A 98 -8.61 0.88 9.63
N GLU A 99 -9.73 0.38 9.12
CA GLU A 99 -11.05 0.45 9.77
C GLU A 99 -11.06 -0.21 11.15
N VAL A 100 -10.25 -1.26 11.34
CA VAL A 100 -10.18 -2.00 12.62
C VAL A 100 -9.29 -1.28 13.63
N ILE A 101 -8.22 -0.60 13.19
CA ILE A 101 -7.23 0.01 14.10
C ILE A 101 -7.52 1.47 14.44
N TYR A 102 -8.33 2.17 13.63
CA TYR A 102 -8.73 3.56 13.82
C TYR A 102 -10.22 3.69 14.14
N SER A 103 -10.61 4.79 14.81
CA SER A 103 -12.01 5.18 14.85
C SER A 103 -12.48 5.60 13.46
N GLU A 104 -13.79 5.51 13.20
CA GLU A 104 -14.40 5.92 11.93
C GLU A 104 -13.98 7.35 11.51
N GLU A 105 -13.97 8.29 12.45
CA GLU A 105 -13.51 9.67 12.20
C GLU A 105 -12.06 9.74 11.72
N LYS A 106 -11.16 9.01 12.38
CA LYS A 106 -9.73 8.98 12.02
C LYS A 106 -9.50 8.24 10.70
N PHE A 107 -10.20 7.14 10.49
CA PHE A 107 -10.20 6.43 9.22
C PHE A 107 -10.60 7.35 8.06
N ASN A 108 -11.74 8.03 8.19
CA ASN A 108 -12.23 8.99 7.19
C ASN A 108 -11.24 10.13 6.94
N THR A 109 -10.55 10.59 8.00
CA THR A 109 -9.50 11.61 7.88
C THR A 109 -8.29 11.12 7.09
N ILE A 110 -7.85 9.87 7.31
CA ILE A 110 -6.76 9.26 6.53
C ILE A 110 -7.16 9.13 5.06
N MET A 111 -8.38 8.65 4.78
CA MET A 111 -8.87 8.53 3.41
C MET A 111 -8.95 9.89 2.72
N THR A 112 -9.47 10.90 3.41
CA THR A 112 -9.51 12.28 2.90
C THR A 112 -8.11 12.83 2.61
N PHE A 113 -7.13 12.54 3.46
CA PHE A 113 -5.73 12.92 3.22
C PHE A 113 -5.20 12.29 1.94
N MET A 114 -5.38 10.98 1.78
CA MET A 114 -4.91 10.23 0.62
C MET A 114 -5.59 10.70 -0.67
N ASP A 115 -6.90 10.92 -0.65
CA ASP A 115 -7.65 11.45 -1.78
C ASP A 115 -7.20 12.85 -2.17
N THR A 116 -6.97 13.72 -1.19
CA THR A 116 -6.49 15.08 -1.45
C THR A 116 -5.12 15.05 -2.14
N PHE A 117 -4.22 14.17 -1.68
CA PHE A 117 -2.93 13.97 -2.31
C PHE A 117 -3.04 13.38 -3.73
N ASN A 118 -3.85 12.34 -3.92
CA ASN A 118 -4.02 11.69 -5.21
C ASN A 118 -4.68 12.63 -6.24
N ASN A 119 -5.63 13.46 -5.82
CA ASN A 119 -6.21 14.49 -6.66
C ASN A 119 -5.19 15.54 -7.11
N TYR A 120 -4.27 15.93 -6.20
CA TYR A 120 -3.16 16.79 -6.55
C TYR A 120 -2.22 16.13 -7.57
N LEU A 121 -1.86 14.85 -7.39
CA LEU A 121 -1.05 14.12 -8.35
C LEU A 121 -1.72 14.05 -9.72
N ASN A 122 -2.99 13.67 -9.77
CA ASN A 122 -3.77 13.57 -11.01
C ASN A 122 -3.84 14.90 -11.77
N ARG A 123 -4.00 16.01 -11.05
CA ARG A 123 -4.16 17.32 -11.67
C ARG A 123 -2.83 17.92 -12.15
N PHE A 124 -1.77 17.78 -11.36
CA PHE A 124 -0.51 18.49 -11.61
C PHE A 124 0.60 17.57 -12.10
N TRP A 125 0.72 16.37 -11.55
CA TRP A 125 1.86 15.48 -11.76
C TRP A 125 1.66 14.42 -12.82
N TYR A 126 0.43 13.99 -13.10
CA TYR A 126 0.17 13.01 -14.14
C TYR A 126 -0.20 13.65 -15.48
N THR A 127 0.30 13.04 -16.54
CA THR A 127 -0.12 13.31 -17.91
C THR A 127 -1.50 12.71 -18.17
N LYS A 128 -2.13 13.07 -19.29
CA LYS A 128 -3.40 12.47 -19.73
C LYS A 128 -3.32 10.94 -19.91
N ASN A 129 -2.12 10.41 -20.10
CA ASN A 129 -1.87 8.97 -20.26
C ASN A 129 -1.52 8.28 -18.92
N GLY A 130 -1.59 8.99 -17.79
CA GLY A 130 -1.28 8.45 -16.46
C GLY A 130 0.21 8.38 -16.11
N HIS A 131 1.12 8.84 -16.98
CA HIS A 131 2.55 8.89 -16.67
C HIS A 131 2.91 10.11 -15.83
N LEU A 132 3.88 9.96 -14.93
CA LEU A 132 4.44 11.05 -14.14
C LEU A 132 5.17 12.05 -15.05
N LYS A 133 4.81 13.32 -14.96
CA LYS A 133 5.44 14.42 -15.70
C LYS A 133 6.87 14.65 -15.22
N THR A 134 7.74 14.94 -16.18
CA THR A 134 9.15 15.31 -15.96
C THR A 134 9.42 16.78 -16.25
N VAL A 135 8.56 17.43 -17.05
CA VAL A 135 8.74 18.80 -17.53
C VAL A 135 7.47 19.61 -17.24
N PHE A 136 7.66 20.79 -16.65
CA PHE A 136 6.61 21.74 -16.29
C PHE A 136 6.87 23.07 -17.01
N PRO A 137 6.03 23.45 -17.99
CA PRO A 137 6.21 24.69 -18.75
C PRO A 137 6.20 25.96 -17.90
N GLY A 138 7.11 26.89 -18.27
CA GLY A 138 7.26 28.22 -17.68
C GLY A 138 8.19 28.26 -16.47
N THR A 139 8.10 29.32 -15.68
CA THR A 139 9.03 29.60 -14.57
C THR A 139 8.32 29.58 -13.21
N PRO A 140 8.97 29.08 -12.15
CA PRO A 140 8.46 29.12 -10.78
C PRO A 140 7.91 30.49 -10.34
N ASP A 141 8.59 31.57 -10.74
CA ASP A 141 8.23 32.94 -10.36
C ASP A 141 6.95 33.44 -11.04
N ASN A 142 6.59 32.86 -12.19
CA ASN A 142 5.37 33.20 -12.90
C ASN A 142 4.20 32.33 -12.43
N LYS A 143 3.33 32.90 -11.58
CA LYS A 143 2.13 32.23 -11.05
C LYS A 143 1.15 31.74 -12.11
N GLU A 144 1.18 32.33 -13.31
CA GLU A 144 0.34 31.91 -14.45
C GLU A 144 0.96 30.79 -15.28
N SER A 145 2.20 30.40 -14.99
CA SER A 145 2.82 29.23 -15.60
C SER A 145 2.34 27.93 -14.94
N GLU A 146 2.54 26.80 -15.62
CA GLU A 146 2.23 25.50 -15.03
C GLU A 146 3.13 25.21 -13.82
N ALA A 147 4.42 25.55 -13.92
CA ALA A 147 5.38 25.43 -12.83
C ALA A 147 4.99 26.29 -11.60
N GLY A 148 4.64 27.56 -11.82
CA GLY A 148 4.23 28.46 -10.74
C GLY A 148 2.92 28.04 -10.07
N ARG A 149 1.91 27.61 -10.84
CA ARG A 149 0.66 27.07 -10.28
C ARG A 149 0.88 25.82 -9.44
N LEU A 150 1.78 24.93 -9.86
CA LEU A 150 2.10 23.72 -9.11
C LEU A 150 2.70 24.09 -7.75
N ILE A 151 3.70 24.99 -7.73
CA ILE A 151 4.34 25.44 -6.49
C ILE A 151 3.31 26.10 -5.56
N GLN A 152 2.49 27.00 -6.09
CA GLN A 152 1.43 27.64 -5.31
C GLN A 152 0.46 26.61 -4.72
N ARG A 153 -0.05 25.68 -5.54
CA ARG A 153 -0.96 24.64 -5.05
C ARG A 153 -0.29 23.73 -4.03
N SER A 154 1.03 23.51 -4.13
CA SER A 154 1.78 22.71 -3.16
C SER A 154 1.81 23.38 -1.78
N HIS A 155 1.91 24.72 -1.71
CA HIS A 155 1.75 25.45 -0.45
C HIS A 155 0.36 25.28 0.16
N GLU A 156 -0.68 25.44 -0.66
CA GLU A 156 -2.07 25.27 -0.22
C GLU A 156 -2.32 23.85 0.29
N LEU A 157 -1.80 22.85 -0.44
CA LEU A 157 -1.93 21.45 -0.08
C LEU A 157 -1.21 21.12 1.23
N CYS A 158 -0.03 21.71 1.49
CA CYS A 158 0.65 21.55 2.77
C CYS A 158 -0.24 22.01 3.92
N HIS A 159 -0.95 23.13 3.77
CA HIS A 159 -1.84 23.64 4.80
C HIS A 159 -3.05 22.71 5.04
N GLU A 160 -3.67 22.22 3.96
CA GLU A 160 -4.75 21.22 4.04
C GLU A 160 -4.28 19.94 4.75
N MET A 161 -3.09 19.45 4.40
CA MET A 161 -2.48 18.28 5.03
C MET A 161 -2.17 18.51 6.51
N ASP A 162 -1.66 19.68 6.88
CA ASP A 162 -1.33 20.01 8.27
C ASP A 162 -2.59 20.04 9.15
N ILE A 163 -3.73 20.50 8.62
CA ILE A 163 -5.04 20.46 9.31
C ILE A 163 -5.47 19.01 9.56
N LEU A 164 -5.43 18.16 8.52
CA LEU A 164 -5.80 16.75 8.61
C LEU A 164 -4.87 15.95 9.55
N LEU A 165 -3.57 16.23 9.52
CA LEU A 165 -2.61 15.59 10.42
C LEU A 165 -2.84 16.01 11.87
N SER A 166 -3.18 17.28 12.09
CA SER A 166 -3.50 17.78 13.43
C SER A 166 -4.74 17.11 14.03
N SER A 167 -5.79 16.86 13.23
CA SER A 167 -6.96 16.12 13.71
C SER A 167 -6.65 14.63 13.97
N LEU A 168 -5.73 14.02 13.21
CA LEU A 168 -5.29 12.64 13.45
C LEU A 168 -4.47 12.49 14.73
N PHE A 169 -3.53 13.41 14.96
CA PHE A 169 -2.52 13.31 16.02
C PHE A 169 -2.96 13.92 17.34
N ASN A 170 -4.01 14.73 17.36
CA ASN A 170 -4.62 15.14 18.61
C ASN A 170 -5.14 13.89 19.33
N ARG A 171 -4.43 13.53 20.41
CA ARG A 171 -4.81 12.49 21.35
C ARG A 171 -5.87 13.11 22.26
N SER A 172 -7.14 12.86 21.97
CA SER A 172 -8.20 12.95 22.98
C SER A 172 -8.02 11.86 24.01
#